data_AF-A0A6A4VXY6-F1
#
_entry.id   AF-A0A6A4VXY6-F1
#
_cell.length_a   1.000
_cell.length_b   1.000
_cell.length_c   1.000
_cell.angle_alpha   90.00
_cell.angle_beta   90.00
_cell.angle_gamma   90.00
#
_symmetry.space_group_name_H-M   'P 1'
#
loop_
_entity.id
_entity.type
_entity.pdbx_description
1 polymer ?
#
loop_
_entity_poly.entity_id
_entity_poly.type
_entity_poly.pdbx_seq_one_letter_code
_entity_poly.pdbx_strand_id
1 'polypeptide(L)'
;MAATGAWLVYQWKLLHHVCKDHLVMLNPVHLSLQVHRLYGHIRICIQTGRPELEFTPLMRDPKCATFVTEEICEQLRRRAAAEDSDSGVEVEVLDTFGSPSSATVAPPTDDLAWDGDSWQQVTPTLFIFSSYVSHGSGVVTLAAAIGHPSADQLSCWVWVEGAGAAAGTVSLQRLPAEPDAPFAGWRLVCAFDGYRAPYAVGYRARSAAGRQPAVSAVGRRDWPGPRGQLGACLIPSDWASGDVDRLAEFAAFHAAVGLSRLWVYEPAPGRAVSQLLLRAAGALPTRLVRWDFPLRLETPVAQRTATDLLRRDCMVRTSGRVEHVLALNVTQLVVPRRHDTIQEMVRATEEQMRRPGAASFSLSQEWFCTDAKDGPYAHKPPELTLSSKTSLLSERTVRGAVRLVRPEAVADPVSAGAWTTPDERPPQLNPLVAAVHLYIDCGAEAAAQATAFEGAAVRFKTRLVNAPLFVSYKQIRDATLRGDPPAKTNGTHHAEPPLPLPVGGR
;
A
#
# COMPACT_ATOMS: atom_id res chain seq x y z
N MET A 1 -34.97 8.52 -23.13
CA MET A 1 -34.24 9.77 -23.45
C MET A 1 -35.07 10.95 -22.96
N ALA A 2 -34.42 11.99 -22.44
CA ALA A 2 -34.96 13.18 -21.76
C ALA A 2 -35.33 13.04 -20.26
N ALA A 3 -34.30 12.99 -19.39
CA ALA A 3 -34.41 13.39 -17.97
C ALA A 3 -33.11 13.98 -17.39
N THR A 4 -32.08 14.24 -18.21
CA THR A 4 -30.78 14.76 -17.76
C THR A 4 -30.65 16.28 -17.85
N GLY A 5 -31.56 16.97 -18.55
CA GLY A 5 -31.48 18.43 -18.75
C GLY A 5 -32.05 19.27 -17.59
N ALA A 6 -33.10 18.80 -16.91
CA ALA A 6 -33.79 19.61 -15.90
C ALA A 6 -32.99 19.80 -14.60
N TRP A 7 -32.20 18.79 -14.21
CA TRP A 7 -31.43 18.77 -12.95
C TRP A 7 -30.19 19.69 -13.00
N LEU A 8 -29.47 19.71 -14.12
CA LEU A 8 -28.31 20.60 -14.32
C LEU A 8 -28.71 22.09 -14.33
N VAL A 9 -29.90 22.42 -14.86
CA VAL A 9 -30.41 23.79 -14.90
C VAL A 9 -30.85 24.27 -13.51
N TYR A 10 -31.40 23.39 -12.67
CA TYR A 10 -31.76 23.72 -11.29
C TYR A 10 -30.53 23.99 -10.41
N GLN A 11 -29.46 23.20 -10.59
CA GLN A 11 -28.20 23.34 -9.86
C GLN A 11 -27.46 24.64 -10.20
N TRP A 12 -27.48 25.04 -11.48
CA TRP A 12 -26.90 26.32 -11.90
C TRP A 12 -27.67 27.53 -11.36
N LYS A 13 -29.01 27.47 -11.32
CA LYS A 13 -29.84 28.54 -10.74
C LYS A 13 -29.61 28.70 -9.24
N LEU A 14 -29.39 27.60 -8.51
CA LEU A 14 -29.10 27.61 -7.07
C LEU A 14 -27.76 28.30 -6.78
N LEU A 15 -26.70 27.91 -7.50
CA LEU A 15 -25.36 28.48 -7.34
C LEU A 15 -25.33 29.96 -7.76
N HIS A 16 -26.02 30.31 -8.85
CA HIS A 16 -26.10 31.67 -9.35
C HIS A 16 -26.88 32.60 -8.40
N HIS A 17 -27.93 32.12 -7.71
CA HIS A 17 -28.65 32.94 -6.74
C HIS A 17 -27.80 33.27 -5.51
N VAL A 18 -27.13 32.25 -4.96
CA VAL A 18 -26.21 32.42 -3.80
C VAL A 18 -25.05 33.37 -4.15
N CYS A 19 -24.50 33.27 -5.37
CA CYS A 19 -23.41 34.15 -5.79
C CYS A 19 -23.86 35.59 -6.10
N LYS A 20 -25.08 35.78 -6.62
CA LYS A 20 -25.66 37.10 -6.92
C LYS A 20 -25.93 37.91 -5.66
N ASP A 21 -26.39 37.25 -4.59
CA ASP A 21 -26.72 37.92 -3.31
C ASP A 21 -25.46 38.35 -2.54
N HIS A 22 -24.29 37.82 -2.90
CA HIS A 22 -22.99 38.14 -2.29
C HIS A 22 -21.98 38.82 -3.25
N LEU A 23 -22.44 39.33 -4.40
CA LEU A 23 -21.60 40.03 -5.41
C LEU A 23 -20.38 39.23 -5.90
N VAL A 24 -20.47 37.89 -5.92
CA VAL A 24 -19.40 37.02 -6.43
C VAL A 24 -19.70 36.68 -7.89
N MET A 25 -18.91 37.17 -8.84
CA MET A 25 -19.00 36.74 -10.24
C MET A 25 -18.12 35.50 -10.46
N LEU A 26 -18.74 34.35 -10.68
CA LEU A 26 -18.05 33.13 -11.12
C LEU A 26 -18.15 33.01 -12.65
N ASN A 27 -17.00 32.94 -13.32
CA ASN A 27 -16.92 32.70 -14.76
C ASN A 27 -17.15 31.19 -15.03
N PRO A 28 -18.10 30.76 -15.89
CA PRO A 28 -18.54 29.37 -16.01
C PRO A 28 -17.47 28.33 -16.40
N VAL A 29 -16.28 28.75 -16.82
CA VAL A 29 -15.29 27.89 -17.50
C VAL A 29 -14.39 27.11 -16.53
N HIS A 30 -14.47 27.35 -15.21
CA HIS A 30 -13.44 26.89 -14.26
C HIS A 30 -13.93 26.05 -13.07
N LEU A 31 -15.17 25.55 -13.10
CA LEU A 31 -15.72 24.71 -12.02
C LEU A 31 -16.25 23.39 -12.59
N SER A 32 -15.65 22.27 -12.21
CA SER A 32 -16.27 20.95 -12.38
C SER A 32 -16.92 20.54 -11.06
N LEU A 33 -18.24 20.45 -11.04
CA LEU A 33 -19.01 19.93 -9.92
C LEU A 33 -19.18 18.41 -10.12
N GLN A 34 -18.58 17.59 -9.27
CA GLN A 34 -18.89 16.16 -9.22
C GLN A 34 -19.73 15.89 -7.98
N VAL A 35 -20.95 15.39 -8.21
CA VAL A 35 -21.86 14.93 -7.16
C VAL A 35 -21.83 13.41 -7.15
N HIS A 36 -21.28 12.84 -6.07
CA HIS A 36 -21.34 11.40 -5.86
C HIS A 36 -22.44 11.08 -4.85
N ARG A 37 -23.40 10.24 -5.26
CA ARG A 37 -24.32 9.56 -4.33
C ARG A 37 -23.68 8.23 -3.93
N LEU A 38 -23.17 8.18 -2.71
CA LEU A 38 -22.75 6.94 -2.06
C LEU A 38 -23.50 6.87 -0.73
N TYR A 39 -24.29 5.80 -0.54
CA TYR A 39 -24.93 5.46 0.74
C TYR A 39 -25.73 6.59 1.41
N GLY A 40 -26.57 7.32 0.67
CA GLY A 40 -27.46 8.34 1.25
C GLY A 40 -26.82 9.71 1.51
N HIS A 41 -25.51 9.86 1.30
CA HIS A 41 -24.81 11.14 1.44
C HIS A 41 -24.54 11.79 0.07
N ILE A 42 -24.71 13.11 0.01
CA ILE A 42 -24.37 13.94 -1.16
C ILE A 42 -22.98 14.53 -0.91
N ARG A 43 -21.98 14.08 -1.68
CA ARG A 43 -20.63 14.67 -1.64
C ARG A 43 -20.48 15.65 -2.80
N ILE A 44 -20.12 16.90 -2.49
CA ILE A 44 -19.88 17.95 -3.48
C ILE A 44 -18.38 18.28 -3.48
N CYS A 45 -17.70 18.00 -4.58
CA CYS A 45 -16.29 18.37 -4.77
C CYS A 45 -16.17 19.56 -5.72
N ILE A 46 -15.43 20.58 -5.32
CA ILE A 46 -15.08 21.74 -6.15
C ILE A 46 -13.60 21.63 -6.52
N GLN A 47 -13.30 21.41 -7.79
CA GLN A 47 -11.93 21.45 -8.31
C GLN A 47 -11.68 22.78 -9.02
N THR A 48 -10.73 23.57 -8.52
CA THR A 48 -10.22 24.76 -9.21
C THR A 48 -8.94 24.40 -9.97
N GLY A 49 -9.09 24.12 -11.26
CA GLY A 49 -7.99 23.72 -12.14
C GLY A 49 -7.23 24.91 -12.71
N ARG A 50 -6.45 25.65 -11.88
CA ARG A 50 -5.25 26.46 -12.25
C ARG A 50 -4.78 27.34 -11.08
N PRO A 51 -3.47 27.64 -10.95
CA PRO A 51 -2.91 28.45 -9.87
C PRO A 51 -3.01 29.98 -10.06
N GLU A 52 -3.57 30.46 -11.17
CA GLU A 52 -3.74 31.89 -11.45
C GLU A 52 -5.22 32.27 -11.34
N LEU A 53 -5.70 32.44 -10.11
CA LEU A 53 -6.95 33.12 -9.81
C LEU A 53 -6.59 34.30 -8.92
N GLU A 54 -6.60 35.51 -9.48
CA GLU A 54 -6.53 36.72 -8.67
C GLU A 54 -7.85 36.86 -7.91
N PHE A 55 -7.82 36.42 -6.65
CA PHE A 55 -8.88 36.69 -5.70
C PHE A 55 -9.06 38.21 -5.54
N THR A 56 -10.31 38.68 -5.66
CA THR A 56 -10.68 40.06 -5.33
C THR A 56 -10.19 40.41 -3.91
N PRO A 57 -9.92 41.70 -3.60
CA PRO A 57 -9.25 42.10 -2.36
C PRO A 57 -9.93 41.58 -1.07
N LEU A 58 -11.24 41.33 -1.10
CA LEU A 58 -12.01 40.77 0.01
C LEU A 58 -11.69 39.30 0.34
N MET A 59 -11.22 38.49 -0.62
CA MET A 59 -10.96 37.05 -0.43
C MET A 59 -9.50 36.74 -0.04
N ARG A 60 -8.65 37.76 0.11
CA ARG A 60 -7.30 37.63 0.65
C ARG A 60 -7.26 37.69 2.18
N ASP A 61 -8.35 38.10 2.83
CA ASP A 61 -8.49 37.99 4.28
C ASP A 61 -8.91 36.54 4.63
N PRO A 62 -8.10 35.78 5.38
CA PRO A 62 -8.43 34.42 5.78
C PRO A 62 -9.77 34.34 6.53
N LYS A 63 -10.18 35.40 7.25
CA LYS A 63 -11.48 35.44 7.93
C LYS A 63 -12.64 35.52 6.95
N CYS A 64 -12.49 36.22 5.82
CA CYS A 64 -13.52 36.30 4.80
C CYS A 64 -13.64 35.00 4.00
N ALA A 65 -12.54 34.31 3.73
CA ALA A 65 -12.57 33.00 3.07
C ALA A 65 -13.26 31.94 3.95
N THR A 66 -12.94 31.88 5.24
CA THR A 66 -13.62 30.99 6.20
C THR A 66 -15.10 31.35 6.33
N PHE A 67 -15.45 32.63 6.42
CA PHE A 67 -16.84 33.09 6.54
C PHE A 67 -17.70 32.73 5.31
N VAL A 68 -17.19 32.93 4.09
CA VAL A 68 -17.93 32.58 2.85
C VAL A 68 -18.13 31.07 2.75
N THR A 69 -17.13 30.27 3.16
CA THR A 69 -17.21 28.81 3.12
C THR A 69 -18.19 28.27 4.17
N GLU A 70 -18.18 28.84 5.38
CA GLU A 70 -19.13 28.46 6.43
C GLU A 70 -20.56 28.88 6.12
N GLU A 71 -20.79 30.10 5.60
CA GLU A 71 -22.13 30.59 5.28
C GLU A 71 -22.76 29.80 4.11
N ILE A 72 -21.96 29.44 3.09
CA ILE A 72 -22.41 28.56 1.99
C ILE A 72 -22.73 27.17 2.55
N CYS A 73 -21.90 26.63 3.45
CA CYS A 73 -22.16 25.34 4.08
C CYS A 73 -23.43 25.38 4.95
N GLU A 74 -23.67 26.47 5.68
CA GLU A 74 -24.83 26.60 6.55
C GLU A 74 -26.14 26.79 5.76
N GLN A 75 -26.12 27.55 4.67
CA GLN A 75 -27.25 27.67 3.74
C GLN A 75 -27.60 26.31 3.10
N LEU A 76 -26.59 25.52 2.72
CA LEU A 76 -26.78 24.17 2.19
C LEU A 76 -27.34 23.21 3.25
N ARG A 77 -26.86 23.30 4.50
CA ARG A 77 -27.42 22.51 5.63
C ARG A 77 -28.87 22.90 5.93
N ARG A 78 -29.20 24.19 5.95
CA ARG A 78 -30.57 24.68 6.22
C ARG A 78 -31.57 24.26 5.15
N ARG A 79 -31.17 24.21 3.88
CA ARG A 79 -32.03 23.71 2.79
C ARG A 79 -32.11 22.19 2.73
N ALA A 80 -31.03 21.47 3.03
CA ALA A 80 -31.07 20.01 3.17
C ALA A 80 -32.00 19.57 4.32
N ALA A 81 -32.02 20.31 5.43
CA ALA A 81 -32.93 20.07 6.56
C ALA A 81 -34.40 20.41 6.25
N ALA A 82 -34.67 21.25 5.24
CA ALA A 82 -36.02 21.66 4.87
C ALA A 82 -36.69 20.72 3.84
N GLU A 83 -35.92 19.87 3.15
CA GLU A 83 -36.42 19.09 2.01
C GLU A 83 -36.54 17.57 2.22
N ASP A 84 -36.11 16.97 3.33
CA ASP A 84 -36.44 15.55 3.61
C ASP A 84 -36.33 15.16 5.09
N SER A 85 -37.49 14.91 5.69
CA SER A 85 -37.63 14.28 7.01
C SER A 85 -37.48 12.74 6.88
N ASP A 86 -36.28 12.23 6.58
CA ASP A 86 -35.85 10.88 7.01
C ASP A 86 -34.45 10.43 6.55
N SER A 87 -33.62 11.30 5.95
CA SER A 87 -32.25 10.90 5.57
C SER A 87 -31.21 11.77 6.27
N GLY A 88 -30.46 11.15 7.18
CA GLY A 88 -29.33 11.77 7.87
C GLY A 88 -28.22 12.10 6.88
N VAL A 89 -28.25 13.31 6.32
CA VAL A 89 -27.19 13.82 5.45
C VAL A 89 -26.14 14.53 6.30
N GLU A 90 -25.05 13.84 6.63
CA GLU A 90 -23.83 14.49 7.10
C GLU A 90 -23.03 15.03 5.90
N VAL A 91 -22.62 16.30 5.98
CA VAL A 91 -21.80 17.00 4.99
C VAL A 91 -20.40 17.18 5.58
N GLU A 92 -19.45 16.36 5.13
CA GLU A 92 -18.02 16.49 5.47
C GLU A 92 -17.31 17.37 4.44
N VAL A 93 -16.70 18.47 4.91
CA VAL A 93 -15.83 19.35 4.11
C VAL A 93 -14.38 19.00 4.48
N LEU A 94 -13.63 18.45 3.51
CA LEU A 94 -12.19 18.21 3.68
C LEU A 94 -11.42 19.49 3.34
N ASP A 95 -10.83 20.14 4.35
CA ASP A 95 -9.82 21.17 4.16
C ASP A 95 -8.47 20.53 3.81
N THR A 96 -8.22 20.34 2.51
CA THR A 96 -6.92 19.83 2.03
C THR A 96 -6.16 20.85 1.20
N PHE A 97 -5.87 22.03 1.75
CA PHE A 97 -4.77 22.86 1.22
C PHE A 97 -4.05 23.61 2.34
N GLY A 98 -2.80 23.22 2.58
CA GLY A 98 -1.88 23.97 3.42
C GLY A 98 -1.52 25.30 2.77
N SER A 99 -1.64 26.38 3.53
CA SER A 99 -0.93 27.63 3.23
C SER A 99 0.56 27.49 3.56
N PRO A 100 1.47 28.09 2.77
CA PRO A 100 2.90 27.92 2.95
C PRO A 100 3.44 28.92 3.97
N SER A 101 3.38 28.61 5.27
CA SER A 101 4.30 29.16 6.26
C SER A 101 4.05 28.55 7.64
N SER A 102 4.90 27.61 8.05
CA SER A 102 5.37 27.39 9.43
C SER A 102 5.83 25.95 9.57
N ALA A 103 7.08 25.79 9.98
CA ALA A 103 7.69 24.52 10.31
C ALA A 103 7.06 23.93 11.58
N THR A 104 6.05 23.08 11.41
CA THR A 104 5.67 21.99 12.35
C THR A 104 4.67 21.10 11.64
N VAL A 105 5.15 20.22 10.76
CA VAL A 105 4.34 19.10 10.28
C VAL A 105 4.47 18.00 11.32
N ALA A 106 3.43 17.84 12.14
CA ALA A 106 3.24 16.62 12.91
C ALA A 106 3.18 15.43 11.93
N PRO A 107 3.71 14.24 12.29
CA PRO A 107 3.69 13.09 11.39
C PRO A 107 2.24 12.76 10.98
N PRO A 108 2.00 12.29 9.74
CA PRO A 108 0.67 11.89 9.32
C PRO A 108 0.17 10.77 10.24
N THR A 109 -0.98 11.03 10.86
CA THR A 109 -1.73 10.13 11.74
C THR A 109 -2.39 9.01 10.94
N ASP A 110 -2.16 7.76 11.38
CA ASP A 110 -3.02 6.56 11.43
C ASP A 110 -4.08 6.22 10.35
N ASP A 111 -4.09 6.86 9.19
CA ASP A 111 -4.88 6.40 8.05
C ASP A 111 -4.05 5.46 7.18
N LEU A 112 -4.67 4.37 6.70
CA LEU A 112 -4.10 3.48 5.68
C LEU A 112 -3.90 4.26 4.38
N ALA A 113 -2.79 4.98 4.31
CA ALA A 113 -2.40 5.73 3.14
C ALA A 113 -1.94 4.73 2.08
N TRP A 114 -2.61 4.74 0.93
CA TRP A 114 -2.05 4.21 -0.29
C TRP A 114 -0.75 4.95 -0.58
N ASP A 115 0.34 4.23 -0.80
CA ASP A 115 1.47 4.80 -1.52
C ASP A 115 0.93 5.11 -2.93
N GLY A 116 0.91 6.40 -3.31
CA GLY A 116 0.22 6.93 -4.50
C GLY A 116 0.75 6.49 -5.86
N ASP A 117 1.52 5.41 -5.92
CA ASP A 117 2.01 4.79 -7.14
C ASP A 117 0.97 3.78 -7.67
N SER A 118 0.74 3.80 -8.98
CA SER A 118 -0.03 2.78 -9.71
C SER A 118 0.62 2.57 -11.08
N TRP A 119 0.33 1.45 -11.73
CA TRP A 119 0.85 1.21 -13.07
C TRP A 119 0.24 2.20 -14.07
N GLN A 120 1.09 2.88 -14.83
CA GLN A 120 0.68 3.89 -15.80
C GLN A 120 1.24 3.59 -17.18
N GLN A 121 0.38 3.74 -18.19
CA GLN A 121 0.71 3.48 -19.57
C GLN A 121 1.43 4.68 -20.21
N VAL A 122 2.63 4.45 -20.76
CA VAL A 122 3.39 5.44 -21.53
C VAL A 122 3.20 5.25 -23.04
N THR A 123 3.24 4.00 -23.48
CA THR A 123 2.96 3.56 -24.85
C THR A 123 2.02 2.35 -24.81
N PRO A 124 1.47 1.87 -25.95
CA PRO A 124 0.70 0.63 -25.99
C PRO A 124 1.41 -0.59 -25.36
N THR A 125 2.74 -0.59 -25.31
CA THR A 125 3.56 -1.72 -24.85
C THR A 125 4.48 -1.39 -23.68
N LEU A 126 4.49 -0.16 -23.15
CA LEU A 126 5.37 0.28 -22.06
C LEU A 126 4.58 0.90 -20.92
N PHE A 127 4.81 0.38 -19.72
CA PHE A 127 4.16 0.80 -18.48
C PHE A 127 5.20 1.14 -17.43
N ILE A 128 4.98 2.22 -16.68
CA ILE A 128 5.84 2.64 -15.56
C ILE A 128 5.10 2.46 -14.24
N PHE A 129 5.85 2.29 -13.15
CA PHE A 129 5.28 2.10 -11.82
C PHE A 129 5.83 3.12 -10.80
N SER A 130 7.04 2.88 -10.29
CA SER A 130 7.63 3.69 -9.23
C SER A 130 8.93 4.33 -9.68
N SER A 131 9.25 5.48 -9.08
CA SER A 131 10.42 6.27 -9.43
C SER A 131 11.20 6.71 -8.19
N TYR A 132 12.51 6.86 -8.33
CA TYR A 132 13.39 7.23 -7.23
C TYR A 132 14.64 7.95 -7.74
N VAL A 133 15.28 8.71 -6.85
CA VAL A 133 16.56 9.35 -7.16
C VAL A 133 17.69 8.32 -7.08
N SER A 134 18.50 8.24 -8.13
CA SER A 134 19.75 7.49 -8.13
C SER A 134 20.93 8.45 -8.08
N HIS A 135 21.89 8.19 -7.19
CA HIS A 135 23.10 9.00 -7.05
C HIS A 135 23.82 9.13 -8.40
N GLY A 136 23.93 10.37 -8.90
CA GLY A 136 24.66 10.69 -10.13
C GLY A 136 24.02 10.25 -11.44
N SER A 137 22.87 9.56 -11.43
CA SER A 137 22.22 9.02 -12.64
C SER A 137 20.91 9.72 -13.01
N GLY A 138 20.36 10.58 -12.15
CA GLY A 138 19.05 11.22 -12.34
C GLY A 138 17.92 10.44 -11.68
N VAL A 139 16.71 10.55 -12.24
CA VAL A 139 15.54 9.81 -11.72
C VAL A 139 15.43 8.47 -12.45
N VAL A 140 15.40 7.39 -11.67
CA VAL A 140 15.23 6.03 -12.19
C VAL A 140 13.80 5.57 -11.95
N THR A 141 13.20 4.95 -12.95
CA THR A 141 11.82 4.47 -12.94
C THR A 141 11.78 2.99 -13.28
N LEU A 142 11.08 2.22 -12.46
CA LEU A 142 10.78 0.81 -12.74
C LEU A 142 9.66 0.72 -13.78
N ALA A 143 9.85 -0.11 -14.79
CA ALA A 143 8.89 -0.30 -15.87
C ALA A 143 8.75 -1.77 -16.27
N ALA A 144 7.66 -2.06 -17.00
CA ALA A 144 7.40 -3.32 -17.67
C ALA A 144 7.06 -3.04 -19.14
N ALA A 145 7.58 -3.85 -20.06
CA ALA A 145 7.27 -3.70 -21.47
C ALA A 145 7.13 -5.01 -22.23
N ILE A 146 6.24 -5.00 -23.22
CA ILE A 146 6.14 -6.04 -24.25
C ILE A 146 7.09 -5.65 -25.39
N GLY A 147 8.03 -6.53 -25.71
CA GLY A 147 9.05 -6.28 -26.73
C GLY A 147 10.17 -5.35 -26.24
N HIS A 148 10.73 -4.57 -27.17
CA HIS A 148 11.90 -3.73 -26.94
C HIS A 148 11.57 -2.25 -27.17
N PRO A 149 11.17 -1.50 -26.12
CA PRO A 149 10.97 -0.05 -26.22
C PRO A 149 12.26 0.66 -26.63
N SER A 150 12.12 1.78 -27.37
CA SER A 150 13.25 2.63 -27.77
C SER A 150 13.22 3.98 -27.03
N ALA A 151 14.39 4.42 -26.56
CA ALA A 151 14.54 5.69 -25.86
C ALA A 151 14.23 6.89 -26.77
N ASP A 152 14.52 6.77 -28.07
CA ASP A 152 14.28 7.84 -29.06
C ASP A 152 12.79 8.14 -29.26
N GLN A 153 11.92 7.18 -28.91
CA GLN A 153 10.47 7.33 -29.00
C GLN A 153 9.87 8.01 -27.76
N LEU A 154 10.69 8.30 -26.74
CA LEU A 154 10.25 8.82 -25.46
C LEU A 154 10.79 10.24 -25.21
N SER A 155 10.04 10.97 -24.42
CA SER A 155 10.45 12.23 -23.79
C SER A 155 10.19 12.10 -22.29
N CYS A 156 11.06 12.71 -21.48
CA CYS A 156 10.86 12.77 -20.05
C CYS A 156 11.04 14.19 -19.49
N TRP A 157 10.36 14.44 -18.38
CA TRP A 157 10.44 15.68 -17.61
C TRP A 157 10.53 15.34 -16.13
N VAL A 158 11.35 16.11 -15.41
CA VAL A 158 11.53 15.98 -13.97
C VAL A 158 11.04 17.25 -13.31
N TRP A 159 10.11 17.12 -12.38
CA TRP A 159 9.64 18.24 -11.58
C TRP A 159 10.51 18.39 -10.34
N VAL A 160 11.01 19.60 -10.14
CA VAL A 160 12.01 19.94 -9.14
C VAL A 160 11.47 21.05 -8.23
N GLU A 161 11.71 20.90 -6.93
CA GLU A 161 11.21 21.85 -5.93
C GLU A 161 11.73 23.28 -6.18
N GLY A 162 10.80 24.20 -6.41
CA GLY A 162 11.08 25.63 -6.63
C GLY A 162 11.71 25.97 -8.00
N ALA A 163 11.78 25.03 -8.94
CA ALA A 163 12.31 25.27 -10.30
C ALA A 163 11.35 24.85 -11.42
N GLY A 164 10.27 24.11 -11.10
CA GLY A 164 9.31 23.62 -12.10
C GLY A 164 9.78 22.36 -12.81
N ALA A 165 9.32 22.15 -14.04
CA ALA A 165 9.63 20.97 -14.83
C ALA A 165 10.87 21.18 -15.72
N ALA A 166 11.90 20.34 -15.56
CA ALA A 166 13.07 20.29 -16.41
C ALA A 166 12.95 19.13 -17.40
N ALA A 167 13.24 19.36 -18.68
CA ALA A 167 13.33 18.28 -19.66
C ALA A 167 14.58 17.43 -19.40
N GLY A 168 14.46 16.12 -19.58
CA GLY A 168 15.57 15.18 -19.40
C GLY A 168 15.82 14.30 -20.62
N THR A 169 16.95 13.58 -20.57
CA THR A 169 17.34 12.58 -21.55
C THR A 169 16.95 11.19 -21.04
N VAL A 170 16.25 10.42 -21.87
CA VAL A 170 15.81 9.05 -21.53
C VAL A 170 16.90 8.05 -21.87
N SER A 171 17.19 7.14 -20.95
CA SER A 171 17.92 5.90 -21.25
C SER A 171 17.14 4.68 -20.73
N LEU A 172 17.34 3.55 -21.40
CA LEU A 172 16.63 2.30 -21.15
C LEU A 172 17.63 1.16 -20.94
N GLN A 173 17.38 0.36 -19.91
CA GLN A 173 18.12 -0.88 -19.67
C GLN A 173 17.14 -2.01 -19.41
N ARG A 174 17.23 -3.07 -20.20
CA ARG A 174 16.44 -4.29 -19.99
C ARG A 174 16.94 -5.00 -18.73
N LEU A 175 16.02 -5.38 -17.85
CA LEU A 175 16.34 -6.15 -16.66
C LEU A 175 16.44 -7.64 -17.01
N PRO A 176 17.25 -8.43 -16.27
CA PRO A 176 17.29 -9.89 -16.44
C PRO A 176 15.89 -10.49 -16.35
N ALA A 177 15.55 -11.33 -17.31
CA ALA A 177 14.26 -12.02 -17.41
C ALA A 177 14.48 -13.44 -17.96
N GLU A 178 13.51 -14.33 -17.74
CA GLU A 178 13.52 -15.66 -18.34
C GLU A 178 13.39 -15.57 -19.87
N PRO A 179 14.00 -16.49 -20.64
CA PRO A 179 14.01 -16.44 -22.11
C PRO A 179 12.61 -16.37 -22.74
N ASP A 180 11.65 -17.07 -22.15
CA ASP A 180 10.28 -17.22 -22.66
C ASP A 180 9.28 -16.24 -21.99
N ALA A 181 9.77 -15.22 -21.31
CA ALA A 181 8.90 -14.26 -20.65
C ALA A 181 8.13 -13.42 -21.69
N PRO A 182 6.78 -13.34 -21.59
CA PRO A 182 5.96 -12.58 -22.55
C PRO A 182 6.18 -11.06 -22.48
N PHE A 183 6.84 -10.60 -21.41
CA PHE A 183 7.28 -9.23 -21.20
C PHE A 183 8.57 -9.22 -20.39
N ALA A 184 9.24 -8.09 -20.34
CA ALA A 184 10.43 -7.90 -19.52
C ALA A 184 10.30 -6.68 -18.62
N GLY A 185 11.05 -6.71 -17.52
CA GLY A 185 11.30 -5.54 -16.71
C GLY A 185 12.28 -4.59 -17.39
N TRP A 186 12.10 -3.29 -17.16
CA TRP A 186 12.97 -2.25 -17.70
C TRP A 186 13.31 -1.22 -16.61
N ARG A 187 14.55 -0.75 -16.65
CA ARG A 187 15.03 0.40 -15.92
C ARG A 187 15.03 1.59 -16.87
N LEU A 188 14.19 2.58 -16.58
CA LEU A 188 14.16 3.86 -17.28
C LEU A 188 14.95 4.87 -16.46
N VAL A 189 15.77 5.67 -17.10
CA VAL A 189 16.45 6.79 -16.45
C VAL A 189 16.11 8.06 -17.18
N CYS A 190 15.60 9.05 -16.45
CA CYS A 190 15.49 10.42 -16.91
C CYS A 190 16.65 11.22 -16.30
N ALA A 191 17.71 11.40 -17.09
CA ALA A 191 18.85 12.22 -16.73
C ALA A 191 18.50 13.70 -16.96
N PHE A 192 18.70 14.55 -15.96
CA PHE A 192 18.39 15.97 -16.03
C PHE A 192 19.48 16.78 -15.31
N ASP A 193 19.73 17.99 -15.80
CA ASP A 193 20.68 18.91 -15.19
C ASP A 193 19.96 19.71 -14.10
N GLY A 194 20.10 19.26 -12.85
CA GLY A 194 19.49 19.93 -11.71
C GLY A 194 20.13 19.54 -10.39
N TYR A 195 20.42 20.55 -9.55
CA TYR A 195 21.04 20.36 -8.23
C TYR A 195 20.02 20.18 -7.09
N ARG A 196 18.73 20.39 -7.39
CA ARG A 196 17.66 20.36 -6.39
C ARG A 196 16.92 19.02 -6.41
N ALA A 197 16.28 18.70 -5.29
CA ALA A 197 15.57 17.45 -5.10
C ALA A 197 14.36 17.35 -6.06
N PRO A 198 14.32 16.32 -6.93
CA PRO A 198 13.14 16.05 -7.74
C PRO A 198 12.03 15.43 -6.89
N TYR A 199 10.78 15.76 -7.21
CA TYR A 199 9.61 15.21 -6.50
C TYR A 199 8.67 14.41 -7.42
N ALA A 200 8.78 14.58 -8.75
CA ALA A 200 8.02 13.81 -9.73
C ALA A 200 8.82 13.65 -11.03
N VAL A 201 8.57 12.57 -11.76
CA VAL A 201 9.08 12.35 -13.12
C VAL A 201 7.94 11.92 -14.04
N GLY A 202 8.00 12.37 -15.29
CA GLY A 202 6.97 12.10 -16.28
C GLY A 202 7.57 11.55 -17.55
N TYR A 203 6.89 10.59 -18.17
CA TYR A 203 7.27 10.03 -19.46
C TYR A 203 6.12 10.15 -20.46
N ARG A 204 6.46 10.39 -21.73
CA ARG A 204 5.49 10.43 -22.82
C ARG A 204 6.09 9.91 -24.12
N ALA A 205 5.27 9.20 -24.91
CA ALA A 205 5.62 8.88 -26.29
C ALA A 205 5.67 10.15 -27.15
N ARG A 206 6.73 10.33 -27.94
CA ARG A 206 6.87 11.48 -28.85
C ARG A 206 5.77 11.54 -29.90
N SER A 207 5.30 10.38 -30.35
CA SER A 207 4.18 10.25 -31.29
C SER A 207 2.82 10.64 -30.71
N ALA A 208 2.71 10.75 -29.38
CA ALA A 208 1.47 11.07 -28.68
C ALA A 208 1.45 12.54 -28.18
N ALA A 209 1.89 13.47 -29.03
CA ALA A 209 1.83 14.90 -28.74
C ALA A 209 0.39 15.30 -28.35
N GLY A 210 0.22 15.93 -27.19
CA GLY A 210 -1.08 16.33 -26.65
C GLY A 210 -1.70 15.39 -25.61
N ARG A 211 -1.21 14.15 -25.44
CA ARG A 211 -1.59 13.31 -24.29
C ARG A 211 -0.88 13.76 -23.01
N GLN A 212 -1.56 13.57 -21.88
CA GLN A 212 -0.96 13.77 -20.57
C GLN A 212 0.19 12.77 -20.35
N PRO A 213 1.33 13.21 -19.78
CA PRO A 213 2.42 12.30 -19.44
C PRO A 213 1.97 11.35 -18.32
N ALA A 214 2.52 10.14 -18.31
CA ALA A 214 2.46 9.28 -17.14
C ALA A 214 3.42 9.84 -16.10
N VAL A 215 2.92 10.21 -14.92
CA VAL A 215 3.70 10.90 -13.87
C VAL A 215 3.79 10.03 -12.64
N SER A 216 5.02 9.77 -12.20
CA SER A 216 5.32 8.97 -11.01
C SER A 216 5.99 9.87 -9.97
N ALA A 217 5.56 9.76 -8.71
CA ALA A 217 6.19 10.45 -7.60
C ALA A 217 7.62 9.90 -7.42
N VAL A 218 8.55 10.79 -7.08
CA VAL A 218 9.93 10.39 -6.85
C VAL A 218 10.13 10.10 -5.37
N GLY A 219 10.31 8.82 -5.06
CA GLY A 219 10.64 8.37 -3.72
C GLY A 219 12.00 8.92 -3.28
N ARG A 220 12.01 9.65 -2.15
CA ARG A 220 13.25 10.01 -1.44
C ARG A 220 13.77 8.78 -0.68
N ARG A 221 15.08 8.58 -0.76
CA ARG A 221 15.82 7.62 0.07
C ARG A 221 16.45 8.40 1.21
N ASP A 222 16.05 8.10 2.43
CA ASP A 222 16.68 8.66 3.62
C ASP A 222 17.85 7.74 3.99
N TRP A 223 19.08 8.23 3.95
CA TRP A 223 20.25 7.39 4.22
C TRP A 223 21.07 7.90 5.39
N PRO A 224 21.60 7.03 6.26
CA PRO A 224 21.31 5.59 6.39
C PRO A 224 19.99 5.34 7.11
N GLY A 225 19.40 4.18 6.86
CA GLY A 225 18.19 3.67 7.47
C GLY A 225 18.41 3.22 8.92
N PRO A 226 17.32 3.06 9.67
CA PRO A 226 17.38 2.72 11.08
C PRO A 226 17.88 1.29 11.31
N ARG A 227 18.92 1.15 12.14
CA ARG A 227 19.46 -0.15 12.57
C ARG A 227 18.44 -0.94 13.38
N GLY A 228 18.48 -2.26 13.25
CA GLY A 228 17.60 -3.22 13.92
C GLY A 228 16.20 -3.32 13.32
N GLN A 229 15.83 -2.47 12.36
CA GLN A 229 14.50 -2.51 11.77
C GLN A 229 14.42 -3.57 10.66
N LEU A 230 13.39 -4.42 10.75
CA LEU A 230 13.05 -5.41 9.75
C LEU A 230 11.76 -5.01 9.04
N GLY A 231 11.80 -5.04 7.72
CA GLY A 231 10.65 -4.84 6.85
C GLY A 231 10.25 -6.11 6.12
N ALA A 232 9.00 -6.17 5.67
CA ALA A 232 8.52 -7.23 4.78
C ALA A 232 7.61 -6.64 3.72
N CYS A 233 7.74 -7.15 2.50
CA CYS A 233 6.82 -6.90 1.40
C CYS A 233 5.99 -8.16 1.19
N LEU A 234 4.67 -8.03 1.36
CA LEU A 234 3.72 -9.08 1.06
C LEU A 234 3.46 -9.09 -0.45
N ILE A 235 3.89 -10.17 -1.10
CA ILE A 235 3.66 -10.45 -2.52
C ILE A 235 2.20 -10.88 -2.67
N PRO A 236 1.46 -10.36 -3.67
CA PRO A 236 0.13 -10.87 -3.99
C PRO A 236 0.25 -12.36 -4.29
N SER A 237 -0.58 -13.18 -3.65
CA SER A 237 -0.72 -14.60 -3.99
C SER A 237 -2.18 -14.93 -4.19
N ASP A 238 -2.51 -16.16 -4.55
CA ASP A 238 -3.90 -16.60 -4.82
C ASP A 238 -4.81 -16.59 -3.57
N TRP A 239 -4.38 -15.94 -2.47
CA TRP A 239 -5.31 -15.56 -1.43
C TRP A 239 -6.26 -14.56 -2.06
N ALA A 240 -7.41 -15.05 -2.51
CA ALA A 240 -8.54 -14.18 -2.78
C ALA A 240 -8.66 -13.21 -1.59
N SER A 241 -9.06 -11.98 -1.86
CA SER A 241 -9.17 -10.83 -0.95
C SER A 241 -10.10 -11.02 0.26
N GLY A 242 -10.26 -12.25 0.74
CA GLY A 242 -11.04 -12.71 1.89
C GLY A 242 -10.37 -13.72 2.82
N ASP A 243 -9.13 -14.20 2.61
CA ASP A 243 -8.43 -15.02 3.63
C ASP A 243 -7.75 -14.14 4.70
N VAL A 244 -8.60 -13.44 5.44
CA VAL A 244 -8.22 -12.52 6.52
C VAL A 244 -7.53 -13.29 7.66
N ASP A 245 -7.88 -14.57 7.82
CA ASP A 245 -7.34 -15.46 8.86
C ASP A 245 -5.83 -15.67 8.67
N ARG A 246 -5.41 -16.05 7.46
CA ARG A 246 -3.98 -16.21 7.14
C ARG A 246 -3.22 -14.89 7.21
N LEU A 247 -3.81 -13.79 6.74
CA LEU A 247 -3.17 -12.47 6.82
C LEU A 247 -2.96 -12.03 8.27
N ALA A 248 -3.96 -12.22 9.13
CA ALA A 248 -3.86 -11.90 10.55
C ALA A 248 -2.80 -12.75 11.24
N GLU A 249 -2.78 -14.06 10.97
CA GLU A 249 -1.77 -14.97 11.49
C GLU A 249 -0.36 -14.60 11.00
N PHE A 250 -0.19 -14.30 9.70
CA PHE A 250 1.06 -13.82 9.12
C PHE A 250 1.57 -12.55 9.79
N ALA A 251 0.70 -11.54 9.91
CA ALA A 251 1.06 -10.24 10.47
C ALA A 251 1.40 -10.34 11.95
N ALA A 252 0.58 -11.06 12.73
CA ALA A 252 0.81 -11.29 14.16
C ALA A 252 2.12 -12.07 14.39
N PHE A 253 2.38 -13.10 13.58
CA PHE A 253 3.60 -13.88 13.68
C PHE A 253 4.84 -13.05 13.40
N HIS A 254 4.87 -12.37 12.25
CA HIS A 254 6.04 -11.59 11.89
C HIS A 254 6.27 -10.43 12.86
N ALA A 255 5.22 -9.76 13.34
CA ALA A 255 5.35 -8.77 14.42
C ALA A 255 5.98 -9.39 15.68
N ALA A 256 5.55 -10.59 16.09
CA ALA A 256 6.09 -11.29 17.25
C ALA A 256 7.56 -11.72 17.11
N VAL A 257 8.04 -11.92 15.87
CA VAL A 257 9.46 -12.24 15.58
C VAL A 257 10.28 -11.03 15.13
N GLY A 258 9.78 -9.80 15.36
CA GLY A 258 10.54 -8.56 15.21
C GLY A 258 10.29 -7.76 13.94
N LEU A 259 9.28 -8.09 13.14
CA LEU A 259 8.88 -7.27 11.99
C LEU A 259 8.38 -5.90 12.47
N SER A 260 9.00 -4.85 11.94
CA SER A 260 8.71 -3.46 12.33
C SER A 260 7.80 -2.73 11.35
N ARG A 261 7.71 -3.19 10.11
CA ARG A 261 6.91 -2.55 9.06
C ARG A 261 6.53 -3.53 7.96
N LEU A 262 5.33 -3.37 7.42
CA LEU A 262 4.78 -4.18 6.35
C LEU A 262 4.40 -3.31 5.14
N TRP A 263 4.75 -3.76 3.94
CA TRP A 263 4.24 -3.23 2.67
C TRP A 263 3.38 -4.31 2.03
N VAL A 264 2.12 -4.01 1.77
CA VAL A 264 1.18 -4.95 1.17
C VAL A 264 0.92 -4.53 -0.26
N TYR A 265 1.36 -5.36 -1.20
CA TYR A 265 1.09 -5.16 -2.62
C TYR A 265 -0.24 -5.81 -2.95
N GLU A 266 -1.23 -4.98 -3.26
CA GLU A 266 -2.59 -5.44 -3.53
C GLU A 266 -3.27 -4.43 -4.46
N PRO A 267 -3.88 -4.85 -5.60
CA PRO A 267 -4.65 -3.93 -6.44
C PRO A 267 -5.83 -3.29 -5.71
N ALA A 268 -6.57 -4.04 -4.90
CA ALA A 268 -7.70 -3.51 -4.12
C ALA A 268 -8.05 -4.45 -2.93
N PRO A 269 -7.64 -4.11 -1.68
CA PRO A 269 -7.95 -4.94 -0.52
C PRO A 269 -9.45 -4.97 -0.26
N GLY A 270 -9.98 -6.16 0.04
CA GLY A 270 -11.36 -6.33 0.47
C GLY A 270 -11.63 -5.62 1.81
N ARG A 271 -12.91 -5.35 2.12
CA ARG A 271 -13.32 -4.61 3.34
C ARG A 271 -12.72 -5.18 4.63
N ALA A 272 -12.75 -6.50 4.79
CA ALA A 272 -12.27 -7.15 6.01
C ALA A 272 -10.74 -7.05 6.16
N VAL A 273 -10.00 -7.15 5.04
CA VAL A 273 -8.55 -6.92 5.00
C VAL A 273 -8.23 -5.48 5.37
N SER A 274 -8.92 -4.51 4.76
CA SER A 274 -8.73 -3.09 5.08
C SER A 274 -9.01 -2.77 6.54
N GLN A 275 -10.08 -3.34 7.12
CA GLN A 275 -10.40 -3.18 8.54
C GLN A 275 -9.35 -3.82 9.47
N LEU A 276 -8.86 -5.01 9.12
CA LEU A 276 -7.78 -5.67 9.86
C LEU A 276 -6.52 -4.80 9.86
N LEU A 277 -6.08 -4.36 8.67
CA LEU A 277 -4.88 -3.56 8.53
C LEU A 277 -5.00 -2.19 9.23
N LEU A 278 -6.19 -1.56 9.22
CA LEU A 278 -6.46 -0.30 9.94
C LEU A 278 -6.31 -0.49 11.45
N ARG A 279 -6.95 -1.51 12.01
CA ARG A 279 -6.85 -1.80 13.45
C ARG A 279 -5.45 -2.26 13.86
N ALA A 280 -4.73 -2.90 12.94
CA ALA A 280 -3.38 -3.38 13.13
C ALA A 280 -2.30 -2.31 13.02
N ALA A 281 -2.60 -1.14 12.43
CA ALA A 281 -1.60 -0.16 12.03
C ALA A 281 -0.72 0.32 13.20
N GLY A 282 -1.29 0.41 14.41
CA GLY A 282 -0.54 0.78 15.62
C GLY A 282 0.40 -0.31 16.13
N ALA A 283 0.13 -1.60 15.85
CA ALA A 283 0.97 -2.73 16.26
C ALA A 283 2.01 -3.11 15.20
N LEU A 284 1.64 -2.99 13.92
CA LEU A 284 2.52 -3.21 12.78
C LEU A 284 2.22 -2.14 11.72
N PRO A 285 3.01 -1.06 11.66
CA PRO A 285 2.88 -0.03 10.64
C PRO A 285 2.82 -0.66 9.25
N THR A 286 1.68 -0.50 8.58
CA THR A 286 1.41 -1.12 7.30
C THR A 286 1.17 -0.07 6.23
N ARG A 287 1.76 -0.26 5.05
CA ARG A 287 1.49 0.56 3.86
C ARG A 287 0.91 -0.28 2.74
N LEU A 288 -0.14 0.23 2.10
CA LEU A 288 -0.69 -0.37 0.90
C LEU A 288 0.04 0.16 -0.32
N VAL A 289 0.44 -0.74 -1.20
CA VAL A 289 1.01 -0.43 -2.51
C VAL A 289 0.05 -0.96 -3.56
N ARG A 290 -0.48 -0.06 -4.39
CA ARG A 290 -1.47 -0.42 -5.41
C ARG A 290 -0.79 -1.16 -6.56
N TRP A 291 -0.79 -2.49 -6.50
CA TRP A 291 -0.15 -3.35 -7.48
C TRP A 291 -1.14 -3.81 -8.57
N ASP A 292 -1.70 -2.85 -9.32
CA ASP A 292 -2.61 -3.10 -10.45
C ASP A 292 -1.86 -3.46 -11.75
N PHE A 293 -1.07 -4.53 -11.68
CA PHE A 293 -0.16 -4.94 -12.75
C PHE A 293 -0.91 -5.10 -14.11
N PRO A 294 -0.51 -4.38 -15.17
CA PRO A 294 -1.35 -4.18 -16.36
C PRO A 294 -1.22 -5.30 -17.40
N LEU A 295 -0.28 -6.23 -17.20
CA LEU A 295 -0.01 -7.31 -18.15
C LEU A 295 -0.59 -8.63 -17.63
N ARG A 296 -0.98 -9.50 -18.55
CA ARG A 296 -1.61 -10.78 -18.22
C ARG A 296 -0.61 -11.73 -17.56
N LEU A 297 -1.05 -12.36 -16.47
CA LEU A 297 -0.27 -13.29 -15.65
C LEU A 297 -0.75 -14.74 -15.81
N GLU A 298 -1.10 -15.13 -17.04
CA GLU A 298 -1.69 -16.44 -17.35
C GLU A 298 -0.65 -17.59 -17.32
N THR A 299 0.64 -17.28 -17.42
CA THR A 299 1.72 -18.28 -17.41
C THR A 299 2.57 -18.18 -16.14
N PRO A 300 3.15 -19.29 -15.66
CA PRO A 300 4.07 -19.26 -14.52
C PRO A 300 5.28 -18.34 -14.74
N VAL A 301 5.77 -18.23 -15.98
CA VAL A 301 6.88 -17.33 -16.35
C VAL A 301 6.46 -15.86 -16.20
N ALA A 302 5.26 -15.50 -16.64
CA ALA A 302 4.71 -14.16 -16.47
C ALA A 302 4.57 -13.79 -14.99
N GLN A 303 4.04 -14.71 -14.18
CA GLN A 303 3.89 -14.53 -12.72
C GLN A 303 5.24 -14.32 -12.03
N ARG A 304 6.26 -15.14 -12.36
CA ARG A 304 7.62 -14.96 -11.83
C ARG A 304 8.22 -13.62 -12.23
N THR A 305 8.06 -13.22 -13.49
CA THR A 305 8.57 -11.93 -14.00
C THR A 305 7.92 -10.75 -13.26
N ALA A 306 6.60 -10.78 -13.04
CA ALA A 306 5.91 -9.75 -12.27
C ALA A 306 6.32 -9.74 -10.79
N THR A 307 6.51 -10.91 -10.20
CA THR A 307 7.00 -11.04 -8.81
C THR A 307 8.41 -10.46 -8.66
N ASP A 308 9.29 -10.66 -9.65
CA ASP A 308 10.65 -10.10 -9.64
C ASP A 308 10.65 -8.58 -9.77
N LEU A 309 9.72 -8.01 -10.54
CA LEU A 309 9.50 -6.56 -10.59
C LEU A 309 9.06 -6.01 -9.23
N LEU A 310 8.12 -6.69 -8.57
CA LEU A 310 7.67 -6.33 -7.22
C LEU A 310 8.82 -6.37 -6.21
N ARG A 311 9.65 -7.41 -6.24
CA ARG A 311 10.83 -7.52 -5.36
C ARG A 311 11.82 -6.37 -5.55
N ARG A 312 11.96 -5.87 -6.78
CA ARG A 312 12.79 -4.69 -7.09
C ARG A 312 12.16 -3.41 -6.53
N ASP A 313 10.85 -3.20 -6.73
CA ASP A 313 10.13 -2.08 -6.11
C ASP A 313 10.24 -2.13 -4.57
N CYS A 314 10.05 -3.30 -3.98
CA CYS A 314 10.19 -3.53 -2.55
C CYS A 314 11.56 -3.09 -2.02
N MET A 315 12.67 -3.51 -2.65
CA MET A 315 14.00 -3.06 -2.24
C MET A 315 14.15 -1.54 -2.31
N VAL A 316 13.70 -0.91 -3.40
CA VAL A 316 13.78 0.54 -3.55
C VAL A 316 12.98 1.25 -2.47
N ARG A 317 11.74 0.81 -2.23
CA ARG A 317 10.77 1.44 -1.32
C ARG A 317 11.15 1.28 0.15
N THR A 318 11.90 0.23 0.47
CA THR A 318 12.41 -0.09 1.81
C THR A 318 13.83 0.43 2.06
N SER A 319 14.57 0.80 1.01
CA SER A 319 15.87 1.45 1.10
C SER A 319 15.81 2.68 2.02
N GLY A 320 16.68 2.72 3.03
CA GLY A 320 16.72 3.83 3.98
C GLY A 320 15.63 3.83 5.06
N ARG A 321 14.74 2.83 5.05
CA ARG A 321 13.62 2.72 6.01
C ARG A 321 13.74 1.53 6.94
N VAL A 322 14.48 0.51 6.54
CA VAL A 322 14.73 -0.70 7.34
C VAL A 322 16.15 -1.19 7.06
N GLU A 323 16.76 -1.85 8.05
CA GLU A 323 18.07 -2.47 7.88
C GLU A 323 17.98 -3.74 7.02
N HIS A 324 16.94 -4.55 7.24
CA HIS A 324 16.71 -5.79 6.48
C HIS A 324 15.29 -5.84 5.93
N VAL A 325 15.12 -6.48 4.77
CA VAL A 325 13.83 -6.66 4.11
C VAL A 325 13.65 -8.10 3.61
N LEU A 326 12.42 -8.59 3.73
CA LEU A 326 11.94 -9.85 3.16
C LEU A 326 10.87 -9.58 2.10
N ALA A 327 10.75 -10.46 1.11
CA ALA A 327 9.61 -10.50 0.21
C ALA A 327 8.95 -11.88 0.34
N LEU A 328 7.74 -11.92 0.90
CA LEU A 328 7.05 -13.14 1.32
C LEU A 328 5.64 -13.18 0.74
N ASN A 329 5.10 -14.38 0.54
CA ASN A 329 3.65 -14.56 0.41
C ASN A 329 3.02 -14.74 1.82
N VAL A 330 1.68 -14.69 1.89
CA VAL A 330 0.96 -14.79 3.17
C VAL A 330 1.11 -16.15 3.84
N THR A 331 1.51 -17.18 3.09
CA THR A 331 1.70 -18.54 3.58
C THR A 331 3.15 -18.87 3.96
N GLN A 332 4.08 -17.92 3.78
CA GLN A 332 5.50 -18.05 4.13
C GLN A 332 5.78 -17.36 5.45
N LEU A 333 6.25 -18.14 6.42
CA LEU A 333 6.58 -17.65 7.74
C LEU A 333 8.07 -17.91 7.99
N VAL A 334 8.84 -16.85 8.24
CA VAL A 334 10.26 -16.99 8.59
C VAL A 334 10.36 -17.34 10.06
N VAL A 335 10.71 -18.60 10.38
CA VAL A 335 10.65 -19.13 11.74
C VAL A 335 12.06 -19.24 12.35
N PRO A 336 12.44 -18.34 13.29
CA PRO A 336 13.63 -18.51 14.09
C PRO A 336 13.53 -19.79 14.93
N ARG A 337 14.58 -20.62 14.86
CA ARG A 337 14.64 -21.89 15.59
C ARG A 337 15.33 -21.80 16.95
N ARG A 338 16.17 -20.80 17.16
CA ARG A 338 16.98 -20.64 18.39
C ARG A 338 16.90 -19.25 19.02
N HIS A 339 16.27 -18.30 18.33
CA HIS A 339 16.22 -16.90 18.73
C HIS A 339 14.76 -16.46 18.84
N ASP A 340 14.52 -15.37 19.54
CA ASP A 340 13.17 -14.82 19.69
C ASP A 340 12.80 -13.93 18.51
N THR A 341 13.78 -13.28 17.89
CA THR A 341 13.58 -12.42 16.73
C THR A 341 14.49 -12.79 15.55
N ILE A 342 14.07 -12.38 14.35
CA ILE A 342 14.85 -12.56 13.12
C ILE A 342 16.15 -11.73 13.18
N GLN A 343 16.13 -10.55 13.80
CA GLN A 343 17.30 -9.68 13.89
C GLN A 343 18.37 -10.24 14.83
N GLU A 344 17.98 -10.79 15.99
CA GLU A 344 18.90 -11.50 16.89
C GLU A 344 19.55 -12.68 16.17
N MET A 345 18.75 -13.43 15.42
CA MET A 345 19.23 -14.55 14.62
C MET A 345 20.26 -14.10 13.57
N VAL A 346 19.98 -13.02 12.84
CA VAL A 346 20.90 -12.46 11.83
C VAL A 346 22.20 -12.04 12.47
N ARG A 347 22.14 -11.29 13.57
CA ARG A 347 23.33 -10.80 14.28
C ARG A 347 24.20 -11.96 14.79
N ALA A 348 23.59 -12.94 15.45
CA ALA A 348 24.31 -14.13 15.91
C ALA A 348 24.93 -14.91 14.74
N THR A 349 24.25 -14.97 13.61
CA THR A 349 24.71 -15.63 12.38
C THR A 349 25.89 -14.87 11.74
N GLU A 350 25.85 -13.54 11.68
CA GLU A 350 26.95 -12.69 11.21
C GLU A 350 28.21 -12.85 12.08
N GLU A 351 28.03 -12.84 13.40
CA GLU A 351 29.09 -13.04 14.38
C GLU A 351 29.72 -14.44 14.21
N GLN A 352 28.90 -15.48 14.11
CA GLN A 352 29.35 -16.86 13.90
C GLN A 352 30.11 -17.03 12.57
N MET A 353 29.63 -16.41 11.50
CA MET A 353 30.26 -16.49 10.18
C MET A 353 31.45 -15.55 10.01
N ARG A 354 31.72 -14.66 10.98
CA ARG A 354 32.70 -13.56 10.88
C ARG A 354 32.48 -12.70 9.64
N ARG A 355 31.21 -12.45 9.31
CA ARG A 355 30.78 -11.64 8.16
C ARG A 355 29.83 -10.53 8.62
N PRO A 356 30.34 -9.53 9.38
CA PRO A 356 29.51 -8.41 9.78
C PRO A 356 29.06 -7.64 8.55
N GLY A 357 27.76 -7.34 8.47
CA GLY A 357 27.21 -6.54 7.38
C GLY A 357 27.04 -7.28 6.05
N ALA A 358 26.70 -8.57 6.10
CA ALA A 358 26.41 -9.30 4.87
C ALA A 358 25.23 -8.66 4.12
N ALA A 359 25.37 -8.51 2.80
CA ALA A 359 24.35 -7.86 1.97
C ALA A 359 23.02 -8.64 1.91
N SER A 360 23.09 -9.96 2.04
CA SER A 360 21.91 -10.82 2.10
C SER A 360 22.20 -12.18 2.72
N PHE A 361 21.15 -12.88 3.13
CA PHE A 361 21.17 -14.28 3.59
C PHE A 361 20.14 -15.09 2.80
N SER A 362 20.50 -16.32 2.46
CA SER A 362 19.59 -17.29 1.82
C SER A 362 18.97 -18.19 2.88
N LEU A 363 17.65 -18.33 2.87
CA LEU A 363 16.90 -19.20 3.78
C LEU A 363 16.34 -20.42 3.03
N SER A 364 16.35 -21.57 3.70
CA SER A 364 15.68 -22.77 3.20
C SER A 364 14.19 -22.68 3.45
N GLN A 365 13.40 -23.15 2.49
CA GLN A 365 11.96 -23.29 2.61
C GLN A 365 11.56 -24.73 2.84
N GLU A 366 10.70 -24.93 3.83
CA GLU A 366 10.16 -26.18 4.32
C GLU A 366 8.65 -26.18 4.12
N TRP A 367 8.10 -27.26 3.59
CA TRP A 367 6.72 -27.31 3.15
C TRP A 367 5.85 -28.01 4.17
N PHE A 368 4.77 -27.34 4.58
CA PHE A 368 3.80 -27.82 5.55
C PHE A 368 2.46 -28.02 4.86
N CYS A 369 1.88 -29.21 5.02
CA CYS A 369 0.58 -29.51 4.44
C CYS A 369 -0.54 -29.09 5.39
N THR A 370 -1.47 -28.25 4.93
CA THR A 370 -2.64 -27.83 5.72
C THR A 370 -3.70 -28.92 5.83
N ASP A 371 -3.73 -29.90 4.93
CA ASP A 371 -4.69 -31.02 4.97
C ASP A 371 -4.22 -32.19 5.84
N ALA A 372 -2.94 -32.18 6.23
CA ALA A 372 -2.41 -33.15 7.17
C ALA A 372 -3.14 -33.06 8.51
N LYS A 373 -3.16 -34.20 9.22
CA LYS A 373 -3.69 -34.24 10.58
C LYS A 373 -2.97 -33.23 11.46
N ASP A 374 -3.73 -32.63 12.36
CA ASP A 374 -3.17 -31.72 13.34
C ASP A 374 -2.11 -32.44 14.18
N GLY A 375 -1.02 -31.72 14.44
CA GLY A 375 0.08 -32.22 15.24
C GLY A 375 -0.29 -32.41 16.72
N PRO A 376 0.58 -33.06 17.49
CA PRO A 376 0.31 -33.43 18.89
C PRO A 376 0.07 -32.23 19.82
N TYR A 377 0.49 -31.02 19.45
CA TYR A 377 0.36 -29.79 20.25
C TYR A 377 -0.79 -28.88 19.81
N ALA A 378 -1.62 -29.34 18.87
CA ALA A 378 -2.78 -28.60 18.41
C ALA A 378 -3.81 -28.45 19.54
N HIS A 379 -4.36 -27.25 19.70
CA HIS A 379 -5.57 -27.07 20.52
C HIS A 379 -6.79 -27.48 19.71
N LYS A 380 -7.83 -27.92 20.43
CA LYS A 380 -9.16 -28.16 19.85
C LYS A 380 -10.15 -27.16 20.47
N PRO A 381 -10.78 -26.28 19.68
CA PRO A 381 -10.59 -26.10 18.23
C PRO A 381 -9.24 -25.43 17.88
N PRO A 382 -8.69 -25.69 16.68
CA PRO A 382 -7.45 -25.05 16.24
C PRO A 382 -7.69 -23.55 16.02
N GLU A 383 -6.99 -22.70 16.77
CA GLU A 383 -7.11 -21.25 16.62
C GLU A 383 -6.12 -20.65 15.60
N LEU A 384 -5.02 -21.36 15.33
CA LEU A 384 -3.87 -20.90 14.55
C LEU A 384 -3.32 -22.05 13.72
N THR A 385 -3.10 -21.84 12.42
CA THR A 385 -2.48 -22.81 11.50
C THR A 385 -1.11 -23.24 12.03
N LEU A 386 -0.31 -22.29 12.49
CA LEU A 386 1.05 -22.46 13.05
C LEU A 386 1.11 -23.42 14.24
N SER A 387 0.05 -23.46 15.04
CA SER A 387 0.00 -24.28 16.25
C SER A 387 -0.56 -25.68 16.00
N SER A 388 -1.19 -25.88 14.85
CA SER A 388 -1.94 -27.09 14.53
C SER A 388 -1.30 -27.88 13.39
N LYS A 389 -0.84 -27.21 12.34
CA LYS A 389 -0.22 -27.82 11.16
C LYS A 389 1.30 -27.82 11.32
N THR A 390 1.83 -28.92 11.84
CA THR A 390 3.27 -29.08 12.14
C THR A 390 3.92 -30.24 11.37
N SER A 391 3.13 -30.88 10.50
CA SER A 391 3.59 -31.97 9.65
C SER A 391 4.26 -31.45 8.38
N LEU A 392 5.47 -31.93 8.15
CA LEU A 392 6.37 -31.53 7.07
C LEU A 392 6.29 -32.53 5.90
N LEU A 393 6.30 -31.99 4.68
CA LEU A 393 6.61 -32.72 3.46
C LEU A 393 8.13 -32.69 3.25
N SER A 394 8.86 -33.56 3.96
CA SER A 394 10.33 -33.55 4.07
C SER A 394 11.06 -33.54 2.71
N GLU A 395 10.52 -34.25 1.72
CA GLU A 395 11.08 -34.34 0.36
C GLU A 395 11.02 -33.02 -0.43
N ARG A 396 10.28 -32.01 0.04
CA ARG A 396 10.06 -30.74 -0.68
C ARG A 396 10.87 -29.57 -0.15
N THR A 397 11.94 -29.80 0.62
CA THR A 397 12.77 -28.71 1.16
C THR A 397 13.57 -28.03 0.05
N VAL A 398 13.38 -26.73 -0.15
CA VAL A 398 14.07 -25.93 -1.19
C VAL A 398 15.07 -24.97 -0.55
N ARG A 399 16.36 -25.12 -0.83
CA ARG A 399 17.40 -24.21 -0.31
C ARG A 399 17.40 -22.88 -1.08
N GLY A 400 17.60 -21.78 -0.37
CA GLY A 400 17.71 -20.44 -0.96
C GLY A 400 16.43 -19.91 -1.62
N ALA A 401 15.27 -20.44 -1.23
CA ALA A 401 13.97 -20.06 -1.79
C ALA A 401 13.56 -18.62 -1.41
N VAL A 402 13.99 -18.15 -0.24
CA VAL A 402 13.73 -16.80 0.26
C VAL A 402 15.06 -16.16 0.64
N ARG A 403 15.19 -14.87 0.36
CA ARG A 403 16.36 -14.08 0.75
C ARG A 403 15.96 -12.99 1.75
N LEU A 404 16.78 -12.83 2.79
CA LEU A 404 16.75 -11.67 3.66
C LEU A 404 17.82 -10.71 3.14
N VAL A 405 17.43 -9.52 2.72
CA VAL A 405 18.33 -8.58 2.02
C VAL A 405 18.53 -7.33 2.88
N ARG A 406 19.73 -6.79 2.90
CA ARG A 406 20.02 -5.44 3.37
C ARG A 406 19.89 -4.49 2.18
N PRO A 407 18.79 -3.71 2.06
CA PRO A 407 18.59 -2.83 0.90
C PRO A 407 19.78 -1.92 0.67
N GLU A 408 20.44 -1.53 1.76
CA GLU A 408 21.51 -0.56 1.73
C GLU A 408 22.83 -1.06 1.17
N ALA A 409 23.05 -2.37 1.24
CA ALA A 409 24.23 -2.99 0.64
C ALA A 409 24.10 -3.15 -0.89
N VAL A 410 22.92 -2.85 -1.44
CA VAL A 410 22.61 -3.00 -2.87
C VAL A 410 22.73 -1.64 -3.56
N ALA A 411 23.83 -1.44 -4.30
CA ALA A 411 24.14 -0.16 -4.95
C ALA A 411 23.06 0.32 -5.94
N ASP A 412 22.51 -0.58 -6.76
CA ASP A 412 21.38 -0.29 -7.66
C ASP A 412 20.27 -1.33 -7.49
N PRO A 413 19.27 -1.11 -6.61
CA PRO A 413 18.24 -2.10 -6.34
C PRO A 413 17.28 -2.36 -7.50
N VAL A 414 17.18 -1.49 -8.52
CA VAL A 414 16.38 -1.83 -9.72
C VAL A 414 17.14 -2.70 -10.68
N SER A 415 18.43 -2.48 -10.88
CA SER A 415 19.23 -3.34 -11.75
C SER A 415 19.66 -4.62 -11.06
N ALA A 416 19.97 -4.55 -9.76
CA ALA A 416 20.51 -5.65 -9.00
C ALA A 416 19.53 -6.81 -8.98
N GLY A 417 20.00 -7.95 -9.46
CA GLY A 417 19.41 -9.24 -9.11
C GLY A 417 19.82 -9.65 -7.70
N ALA A 418 19.77 -8.77 -6.69
CA ALA A 418 20.09 -9.17 -5.31
C ALA A 418 19.15 -10.29 -4.81
N TRP A 419 17.98 -10.42 -5.45
CA TRP A 419 17.06 -11.54 -5.28
C TRP A 419 17.38 -12.76 -6.16
N THR A 420 18.15 -12.61 -7.24
CA THR A 420 18.19 -13.57 -8.37
C THR A 420 19.58 -13.90 -8.94
N THR A 421 20.67 -13.24 -8.55
CA THR A 421 22.00 -13.51 -9.11
C THR A 421 22.64 -14.75 -8.45
N PRO A 422 23.18 -15.69 -9.25
CA PRO A 422 23.94 -16.85 -8.77
C PRO A 422 25.39 -16.55 -8.40
N ASP A 423 25.96 -15.45 -8.90
CA ASP A 423 27.41 -15.20 -8.90
C ASP A 423 27.96 -14.72 -7.54
N GLU A 424 27.09 -14.20 -6.68
CA GLU A 424 27.34 -14.09 -5.24
C GLU A 424 26.32 -14.96 -4.53
N ARG A 425 26.61 -16.25 -4.33
CA ARG A 425 25.75 -17.09 -3.49
C ARG A 425 25.70 -16.45 -2.10
N PRO A 426 24.56 -15.90 -1.65
CA PRO A 426 24.46 -15.36 -0.31
C PRO A 426 24.80 -16.47 0.67
N PRO A 427 25.39 -16.16 1.84
CA PRO A 427 25.55 -17.15 2.89
C PRO A 427 24.21 -17.85 3.15
N GLN A 428 24.21 -19.17 2.98
CA GLN A 428 23.06 -20.00 3.28
C GLN A 428 22.95 -20.09 4.80
N LEU A 429 21.85 -19.56 5.33
CA LEU A 429 21.55 -19.66 6.75
C LEU A 429 21.26 -21.13 7.08
N ASN A 430 21.83 -21.60 8.20
CA ASN A 430 21.69 -22.98 8.64
C ASN A 430 20.20 -23.26 8.94
N PRO A 431 19.57 -24.28 8.33
CA PRO A 431 18.16 -24.62 8.59
C PRO A 431 17.84 -24.85 10.07
N LEU A 432 18.83 -25.29 10.87
CA LEU A 432 18.70 -25.46 12.32
C LEU A 432 18.66 -24.15 13.12
N VAL A 433 18.97 -23.03 12.48
CA VAL A 433 18.91 -21.67 13.05
C VAL A 433 17.62 -20.98 12.63
N ALA A 434 17.21 -21.10 11.38
CA ALA A 434 15.86 -20.76 10.90
C ALA A 434 15.53 -21.41 9.56
N ALA A 435 14.24 -21.52 9.30
CA ALA A 435 13.69 -21.93 8.02
C ALA A 435 12.45 -21.08 7.68
N VAL A 436 12.09 -21.05 6.40
CA VAL A 436 10.81 -20.50 5.95
C VAL A 436 9.80 -21.64 5.91
N HIS A 437 8.78 -21.57 6.74
CA HIS A 437 7.66 -22.50 6.68
C HIS A 437 6.69 -22.01 5.59
N LEU A 438 6.47 -22.83 4.56
CA LEU A 438 5.47 -22.60 3.52
C LEU A 438 4.27 -23.50 3.79
N TYR A 439 3.11 -22.91 4.07
CA TYR A 439 1.86 -23.64 4.30
C TYR A 439 1.05 -23.75 3.01
N ILE A 440 0.75 -24.97 2.57
CA ILE A 440 0.01 -25.25 1.33
C ILE A 440 -1.12 -26.25 1.54
N ASP A 441 -2.18 -26.08 0.75
CA ASP A 441 -3.10 -27.17 0.44
C ASP A 441 -2.34 -28.19 -0.41
N CYS A 442 -2.30 -29.44 0.05
CA CYS A 442 -1.50 -30.49 -0.56
C CYS A 442 -2.33 -31.68 -1.03
N GLY A 443 -3.63 -31.73 -0.71
CA GLY A 443 -4.52 -32.84 -1.01
C GLY A 443 -4.26 -34.08 -0.15
N ALA A 444 -5.22 -35.01 -0.18
CA ALA A 444 -5.26 -36.16 0.73
C ALA A 444 -4.05 -37.11 0.62
N GLU A 445 -3.51 -37.30 -0.58
CA GLU A 445 -2.39 -38.21 -0.82
C GLU A 445 -1.09 -37.69 -0.18
N ALA A 446 -0.72 -36.44 -0.46
CA ALA A 446 0.46 -35.82 0.14
C ALA A 446 0.27 -35.61 1.65
N ALA A 447 -0.97 -35.37 2.11
CA ALA A 447 -1.29 -35.26 3.53
C ALA A 447 -0.98 -36.55 4.31
N ALA A 448 -1.16 -37.73 3.68
CA ALA A 448 -0.80 -39.01 4.27
C ALA A 448 0.74 -39.23 4.36
N GLN A 449 1.50 -38.57 3.48
CA GLN A 449 2.96 -38.64 3.44
C GLN A 449 3.64 -37.65 4.40
N ALA A 450 2.92 -36.60 4.84
CA ALA A 450 3.37 -35.60 5.79
C ALA A 450 3.50 -36.18 7.22
N THR A 451 4.57 -36.94 7.46
CA THR A 451 4.80 -37.70 8.70
C THR A 451 5.90 -37.11 9.58
N ALA A 452 6.82 -36.33 9.00
CA ALA A 452 7.86 -35.64 9.75
C ALA A 452 7.26 -34.47 10.54
N PHE A 453 7.72 -34.28 11.78
CA PHE A 453 7.21 -33.23 12.67
C PHE A 453 8.23 -32.09 12.81
N GLU A 454 7.77 -30.84 12.66
CA GLU A 454 8.55 -29.64 12.93
C GLU A 454 7.72 -28.66 13.78
N GLY A 455 8.10 -28.52 15.05
CA GLY A 455 7.36 -27.78 16.07
C GLY A 455 7.93 -26.39 16.38
N ALA A 456 8.97 -25.92 15.68
CA ALA A 456 9.65 -24.67 16.03
C ALA A 456 8.72 -23.46 16.14
N ALA A 457 7.69 -23.37 15.30
CA ALA A 457 6.75 -22.27 15.32
C ALA A 457 5.82 -22.27 16.54
N VAL A 458 5.57 -23.45 17.14
CA VAL A 458 4.67 -23.63 18.29
C VAL A 458 5.14 -22.82 19.50
N ARG A 459 6.45 -22.56 19.64
CA ARG A 459 7.00 -21.74 20.73
C ARG A 459 6.36 -20.33 20.77
N PHE A 460 5.99 -19.80 19.61
CA PHE A 460 5.47 -18.45 19.47
C PHE A 460 3.97 -18.36 19.73
N LYS A 461 3.28 -19.51 19.85
CA LYS A 461 1.83 -19.61 20.04
C LYS A 461 1.30 -18.70 21.14
N THR A 462 1.92 -18.72 22.32
CA THR A 462 1.45 -17.89 23.45
C THR A 462 1.62 -16.40 23.17
N ARG A 463 2.67 -15.99 22.44
CA ARG A 463 2.85 -14.58 22.02
C ARG A 463 1.82 -14.21 20.96
N LEU A 464 1.55 -15.11 20.01
CA LEU A 464 0.58 -14.93 18.93
C LEU A 464 -0.85 -14.72 19.42
N VAL A 465 -1.35 -15.63 20.27
CA VAL A 465 -2.74 -15.57 20.74
C VAL A 465 -3.03 -14.31 21.57
N ASN A 466 -1.99 -13.74 22.19
CA ASN A 466 -2.05 -12.53 22.99
C ASN A 466 -1.60 -11.28 22.22
N ALA A 467 -1.19 -11.41 20.96
CA ALA A 467 -0.72 -10.28 20.18
C ALA A 467 -1.90 -9.33 19.91
N PRO A 468 -1.75 -8.01 20.07
CA PRO A 468 -2.83 -7.04 19.82
C PRO A 468 -3.49 -7.23 18.45
N LEU A 469 -2.66 -7.47 17.44
CA LEU A 469 -3.04 -7.80 16.06
C LEU A 469 -4.01 -8.99 15.97
N PHE A 470 -3.69 -10.08 16.65
CA PHE A 470 -4.51 -11.30 16.63
C PHE A 470 -5.78 -11.16 17.46
N VAL A 471 -5.71 -10.42 18.57
CA VAL A 471 -6.88 -10.07 19.39
C VAL A 471 -7.86 -9.22 18.58
N SER A 472 -7.37 -8.19 17.88
CA SER A 472 -8.20 -7.36 16.99
C SER A 472 -8.83 -8.18 15.87
N TYR A 473 -8.08 -9.11 15.27
CA TYR A 473 -8.62 -10.03 14.28
C TYR A 473 -9.76 -10.90 14.86
N LYS A 474 -9.58 -11.53 16.02
CA LYS A 474 -10.64 -12.32 16.68
C LYS A 474 -11.91 -11.49 16.86
N GLN A 475 -11.78 -10.23 17.31
CA GLN A 475 -12.91 -9.33 17.46
C GLN A 475 -13.62 -9.02 16.13
N ILE A 476 -12.88 -8.78 15.04
CA ILE A 476 -13.47 -8.56 13.71
C ILE A 476 -14.24 -9.80 13.25
N ARG A 477 -13.60 -10.98 13.35
CA ARG A 477 -14.21 -12.24 12.96
C ARG A 477 -15.49 -12.51 13.75
N ASP A 478 -15.43 -12.36 15.07
CA ASP A 478 -16.56 -12.66 15.94
C ASP A 478 -17.72 -11.66 15.78
N ALA A 479 -17.45 -10.40 15.39
CA ALA A 479 -18.49 -9.44 15.03
C ALA A 479 -19.14 -9.79 13.68
N THR A 480 -18.33 -10.21 12.70
CA THR A 480 -18.80 -10.64 11.38
C THR A 480 -19.69 -11.89 11.48
N LEU A 481 -19.31 -12.85 12.32
CA LEU A 481 -20.09 -14.07 12.56
C LEU A 481 -21.40 -13.83 13.30
N ARG A 482 -21.49 -12.76 14.12
CA ARG A 482 -22.71 -12.39 14.86
C ARG A 482 -23.71 -11.58 14.03
N GLY A 483 -23.34 -11.12 12.83
CA GLY A 483 -24.20 -10.26 12.01
C GLY A 483 -24.39 -8.85 12.60
N ASP A 484 -23.55 -8.45 13.56
CA ASP A 484 -23.67 -7.15 14.21
C ASP A 484 -23.22 -6.03 13.25
N PRO A 485 -24.04 -4.98 13.02
CA PRO A 485 -23.59 -3.81 12.29
C PRO A 485 -22.44 -3.14 13.05
N PRO A 486 -21.51 -2.44 12.36
CA PRO A 486 -20.35 -1.85 13.00
C PRO A 486 -20.78 -0.94 14.16
N ALA A 487 -20.16 -1.15 15.32
CA ALA A 487 -20.44 -0.42 16.55
C ALA A 487 -20.45 1.08 16.28
N LYS A 488 -21.59 1.72 16.56
CA LYS A 488 -21.69 3.18 16.65
C LYS A 488 -20.67 3.63 17.68
N THR A 489 -19.73 4.47 17.26
CA THR A 489 -18.86 5.20 18.16
C THR A 489 -19.75 6.00 19.12
N ASN A 490 -19.56 5.82 20.43
CA ASN A 490 -20.36 6.47 21.46
C ASN A 490 -20.18 8.00 21.40
N GLY A 491 -21.07 8.68 20.70
CA GLY A 491 -21.42 10.06 20.99
C GLY A 491 -22.29 10.07 22.24
N THR A 492 -21.78 10.66 23.32
CA THR A 492 -22.52 10.94 24.55
C THR A 492 -23.74 11.81 24.22
N HIS A 493 -24.92 11.19 24.13
CA HIS A 493 -26.19 11.90 24.17
C HIS A 493 -26.50 12.27 25.62
N HIS A 494 -26.37 13.55 25.95
CA HIS A 494 -27.12 14.14 27.06
C HIS A 494 -28.60 14.12 26.67
N ALA A 495 -29.40 13.36 27.40
CA ALA A 495 -30.85 13.36 27.26
C ALA A 495 -31.42 14.67 27.85
N GLU A 496 -32.02 15.50 27.01
CA GLU A 496 -32.92 16.56 27.46
C GLU A 496 -34.23 15.94 28.01
N PRO A 497 -34.81 16.51 29.07
CA PRO A 497 -36.05 16.00 29.66
C PRO A 497 -37.27 16.43 28.83
N PRO A 498 -38.35 15.63 28.80
CA PRO A 498 -39.52 15.93 27.98
C PRO A 498 -40.34 17.09 28.57
N LEU A 499 -40.72 18.03 27.71
CA LEU A 499 -41.68 19.10 28.00
C LEU A 499 -43.12 18.54 28.14
N PRO A 500 -43.95 19.12 29.01
CA PRO A 500 -45.30 18.61 29.31
C PRO A 500 -46.32 18.98 28.24
N LEU A 501 -47.26 18.06 28.00
CA LEU A 501 -48.41 18.24 27.11
C LEU A 501 -49.36 19.34 27.61
N PRO A 502 -49.97 20.13 26.71
CA PRO A 502 -50.98 21.11 27.09
C PRO A 502 -52.34 20.43 27.29
N VAL A 503 -52.90 20.61 28.48
CA VAL A 503 -54.29 20.32 28.81
C VAL A 503 -55.17 21.48 28.34
N GLY A 504 -56.19 21.16 27.53
CA GLY A 504 -57.51 21.77 27.66
C GLY A 504 -58.02 22.63 26.50
N GLY A 505 -59.12 22.15 25.89
CA GLY A 505 -60.34 22.95 25.80
C GLY A 505 -60.89 23.25 24.41
N ARG A 506 -61.73 22.37 23.86
CA ARG A 506 -63.20 22.44 23.96
C ARG A 506 -63.85 21.20 23.37
#